data_AF-A0A1J5NWS2-F1
#
_entry.id   AF-A0A1J5NWS2-F1
#
_cell.length_a   1.000
_cell.length_b   1.000
_cell.length_c   1.000
_cell.angle_alpha   90.00
_cell.angle_beta   90.00
_cell.angle_gamma   90.00
#
_symmetry.space_group_name_H-M   'P 1'
#
loop_
_entity.id
_entity.type
_entity.pdbx_description
1 polymer ?
#
loop_
_entity_poly.entity_id
_entity_poly.type
_entity_poly.pdbx_seq_one_letter_code
_entity_poly.pdbx_strand_id
1 'polypeptide(L)'
;MLFTDGSLGWYEAGWGPMMSDTAFFVKDVVSPNGAVSIRMPESAKSDDIDTHTKTSTIRLHRVGQPDQDLSMANEPGHQQLCDREAAFVAHAIADNTDLSRHLSDAVRSLAICLAADESVRAGVPVKL
;
A
#
# COMPACT_ATOMS: atom_id res chain seq x y z
N MET A 1 -10.09 -10.13 -4.56
CA MET A 1 -8.96 -11.08 -4.55
C MET A 1 -9.14 -12.02 -3.36
N LEU A 2 -8.88 -13.31 -3.56
CA LEU A 2 -8.81 -14.33 -2.49
C LEU A 2 -7.36 -14.74 -2.34
N PHE A 3 -6.80 -14.59 -1.14
CA PHE A 3 -5.43 -14.99 -0.83
C PHE A 3 -5.37 -16.48 -0.45
N THR A 4 -4.16 -17.05 -0.52
CA THR A 4 -3.91 -18.48 -0.24
C THR A 4 -4.19 -18.88 1.21
N ASP A 5 -4.14 -17.92 2.13
CA ASP A 5 -4.50 -18.09 3.55
C ASP A 5 -6.01 -17.96 3.82
N GLY A 6 -6.81 -17.77 2.77
CA GLY A 6 -8.27 -17.61 2.85
C GLY A 6 -8.72 -16.18 3.17
N SER A 7 -7.79 -15.23 3.36
CA SER A 7 -8.14 -13.82 3.51
C SER A 7 -8.66 -13.23 2.19
N LEU A 8 -9.44 -12.16 2.30
CA LEU A 8 -10.04 -11.47 1.17
C LEU A 8 -9.55 -10.03 1.13
N GLY A 9 -9.32 -9.52 -0.07
CA GLY A 9 -8.97 -8.12 -0.27
C GLY A 9 -9.45 -7.59 -1.60
N TRP A 10 -9.55 -6.28 -1.71
CA TRP A 10 -9.71 -5.58 -2.97
C TRP A 10 -8.67 -4.46 -3.06
N TYR A 11 -8.47 -3.99 -4.28
CA TYR A 11 -7.60 -2.87 -4.56
C TYR A 11 -8.33 -1.98 -5.56
N GLU A 12 -8.36 -0.69 -5.28
CA GLU A 12 -8.96 0.32 -6.14
C GLU A 12 -7.91 1.39 -6.41
N ALA A 13 -7.71 1.70 -7.68
CA ALA A 13 -6.86 2.80 -8.11
C ALA A 13 -7.56 3.53 -9.25
N GLY A 14 -7.49 4.86 -9.21
CA GLY A 14 -8.07 5.69 -10.23
C GLY A 14 -7.35 7.02 -10.34
N TRP A 15 -7.21 7.49 -11.56
CA TRP A 15 -6.56 8.75 -11.89
C TRP A 15 -7.45 9.53 -12.87
N GLY A 16 -7.50 10.85 -12.69
CA GLY A 16 -8.17 11.75 -13.62
C GLY A 16 -8.96 12.86 -12.93
N PRO A 17 -9.28 13.93 -13.67
CA PRO A 17 -9.88 15.16 -13.14
C PRO A 17 -11.30 15.00 -12.56
N MET A 18 -11.88 13.80 -12.63
CA MET A 18 -13.26 13.49 -12.24
C MET A 18 -13.38 12.47 -11.09
N MET A 19 -12.27 11.93 -10.57
CA MET A 19 -12.34 10.84 -9.58
C MET A 19 -12.57 11.34 -8.15
N SER A 20 -11.76 12.26 -7.62
CA SER A 20 -11.96 12.91 -6.31
C SER A 20 -10.82 13.90 -6.01
N ASP A 21 -11.11 15.10 -5.51
CA ASP A 21 -10.09 15.96 -4.87
C ASP A 21 -9.64 15.38 -3.51
N THR A 22 -10.43 14.45 -2.98
CA THR A 22 -10.29 13.74 -1.70
C THR A 22 -9.69 12.34 -1.94
N ALA A 23 -8.77 12.21 -2.89
CA ALA A 23 -8.06 10.96 -3.11
C ALA A 23 -7.15 10.68 -1.92
N PHE A 24 -7.49 9.68 -1.10
CA PHE A 24 -6.65 9.26 0.03
C PHE A 24 -6.28 7.79 -0.10
N PHE A 25 -5.06 7.48 0.33
CA PHE A 25 -4.62 6.11 0.58
C PHE A 25 -5.36 5.54 1.79
N VAL A 26 -6.53 4.96 1.55
CA VAL A 26 -7.19 4.12 2.55
C VAL A 26 -6.52 2.74 2.50
N LYS A 27 -5.82 2.41 3.57
CA LYS A 27 -5.20 1.09 3.75
C LYS A 27 -5.73 0.52 5.05
N ASP A 28 -6.70 -0.36 4.90
CA ASP A 28 -7.38 -0.99 6.03
C ASP A 28 -7.05 -2.47 6.08
N VAL A 29 -6.75 -2.94 7.28
CA VAL A 29 -6.60 -4.37 7.59
C VAL A 29 -7.55 -4.70 8.73
N VAL A 30 -8.43 -5.67 8.50
CA VAL A 30 -9.44 -6.09 9.48
C VAL A 30 -9.20 -7.55 9.85
N SER A 31 -9.33 -7.85 11.13
CA SER A 31 -9.16 -9.19 11.71
C SER A 31 -10.19 -9.44 12.80
N PRO A 32 -10.35 -10.69 13.27
CA PRO A 32 -11.21 -10.98 14.42
C PRO A 32 -10.86 -10.23 15.72
N ASN A 33 -9.61 -9.76 15.84
CA ASN A 33 -9.12 -9.08 17.04
C ASN A 33 -9.16 -7.54 16.93
N GLY A 34 -9.66 -7.01 15.81
CA GLY A 34 -9.77 -5.58 15.55
C GLY A 34 -9.27 -5.17 14.17
N ALA A 35 -8.94 -3.90 14.01
CA ALA A 35 -8.60 -3.32 12.71
C ALA A 35 -7.48 -2.29 12.82
N VAL A 36 -6.77 -2.09 11.72
CA VAL A 36 -5.75 -1.05 11.54
C VAL A 36 -6.09 -0.28 10.27
N SER A 37 -6.07 1.05 10.36
CA SER A 37 -6.35 1.95 9.25
C SER A 37 -5.32 3.07 9.20
N ILE A 38 -4.80 3.37 8.01
CA ILE A 38 -4.02 4.58 7.77
C ILE A 38 -4.99 5.76 7.59
N ARG A 39 -4.85 6.79 8.43
CA ARG A 39 -5.63 8.02 8.35
C ARG A 39 -4.77 9.18 7.89
N MET A 40 -5.21 9.84 6.83
CA MET A 40 -4.67 11.11 6.39
C MET A 40 -5.38 12.27 7.10
N PRO A 41 -4.67 13.38 7.39
CA PRO A 41 -5.31 14.59 7.93
C PRO A 41 -6.28 15.18 6.90
N GLU A 42 -7.35 15.84 7.36
CA GLU A 42 -8.34 16.47 6.47
C GLU A 42 -7.74 17.56 5.55
N SER A 43 -6.59 18.11 5.92
CA SER A 43 -5.83 19.09 5.12
C SER A 43 -4.96 18.47 4.02
N ALA A 44 -4.90 17.13 3.91
CA ALA A 44 -4.13 16.42 2.91
C ALA A 44 -4.63 16.75 1.49
N LYS A 45 -3.70 17.05 0.58
CA LYS A 45 -4.02 17.35 -0.81
C LYS A 45 -3.58 16.22 -1.74
N SER A 46 -4.45 15.87 -2.68
CA SER A 46 -4.20 14.80 -3.65
C SER A 46 -3.15 15.14 -4.70
N ASP A 47 -2.70 16.39 -4.82
CA ASP A 47 -1.64 16.82 -5.72
C ASP A 47 -0.29 17.08 -5.01
N ASP A 48 -0.23 16.86 -3.68
CA ASP A 48 0.98 17.04 -2.88
C ASP A 48 1.79 15.75 -2.76
N ILE A 49 3.02 15.78 -3.27
CA ILE A 49 3.95 14.65 -3.27
C ILE A 49 4.26 14.12 -1.86
N ASP A 50 4.31 15.00 -0.86
CA ASP A 50 4.57 14.59 0.53
C ASP A 50 3.36 13.86 1.11
N THR A 51 2.15 14.32 0.77
CA THR A 51 0.90 13.64 1.15
C THR A 51 0.83 12.24 0.56
N HIS A 52 1.32 12.01 -0.67
CA HIS A 52 1.31 10.67 -1.28
C HIS A 52 2.22 9.65 -0.60
N THR A 53 3.15 10.14 0.22
CA THR A 53 4.22 9.31 0.77
C THR A 53 4.06 9.07 2.27
N LYS A 54 3.40 9.99 2.96
CA LYS A 54 3.23 9.96 4.41
C LYS A 54 2.11 9.02 4.83
N THR A 55 2.36 8.26 5.88
CA THR A 55 1.37 7.48 6.63
C THR A 55 0.55 8.39 7.54
N SER A 56 1.16 9.47 8.06
CA SER A 56 0.60 10.42 9.02
C SER A 56 0.18 9.80 10.36
N THR A 57 -0.95 9.08 10.39
CA THR A 57 -1.50 8.47 11.61
C THR A 57 -2.02 7.07 11.31
N ILE A 58 -1.72 6.13 12.20
CA ILE A 58 -2.30 4.80 12.17
C ILE A 58 -3.36 4.72 13.26
N ARG A 59 -4.63 4.54 12.88
CA ARG A 59 -5.71 4.21 13.80
C ARG A 59 -5.68 2.72 14.07
N LEU A 60 -5.52 2.36 15.34
CA LEU A 60 -5.60 1.00 15.84
C LEU A 60 -6.90 0.81 16.62
N HIS A 61 -7.70 -0.15 16.18
CA HIS A 61 -8.87 -0.62 16.89
C HIS A 61 -8.60 -2.02 17.45
N ARG A 62 -8.91 -2.24 18.73
CA ARG A 62 -8.86 -3.56 19.38
C ARG A 62 -10.22 -3.84 20.02
N VAL A 63 -10.69 -5.08 19.88
CA VAL A 63 -11.97 -5.49 20.47
C VAL A 63 -11.96 -5.25 21.99
N GLY A 64 -12.97 -4.55 22.49
CA GLY A 64 -13.13 -4.26 23.92
C GLY A 64 -12.21 -3.16 24.47
N GLN A 65 -11.48 -2.44 23.61
CA GLN A 65 -10.65 -1.30 24.01
C GLN A 65 -11.04 -0.05 23.21
N PRO A 66 -10.81 1.16 23.75
CA PRO A 66 -10.91 2.39 22.98
C PRO A 66 -9.92 2.38 21.80
N ASP A 67 -10.30 3.07 20.73
CA ASP A 67 -9.41 3.35 19.61
C ASP A 67 -8.15 4.08 20.06
N GLN A 68 -7.02 3.75 19.42
CA GLN A 68 -5.74 4.41 19.62
C GLN A 68 -5.23 5.00 18.30
N ASP A 69 -4.77 6.25 18.34
CA ASP A 69 -4.02 6.84 17.24
C ASP A 69 -2.52 6.73 17.52
N LEU A 70 -1.79 6.14 16.58
CA LEU A 70 -0.34 6.06 16.57
C LEU A 70 0.19 7.11 15.60
N SER A 71 0.91 8.09 16.13
CA SER A 71 1.52 9.14 15.32
C SER A 71 2.77 8.64 14.60
N MET A 72 2.83 8.87 13.30
CA MET A 72 4.01 8.60 12.46
C MET A 72 4.87 9.86 12.26
N ALA A 73 4.84 10.83 13.19
CA ALA A 73 5.51 12.13 13.04
C ALA A 73 7.02 12.07 12.72
N ASN A 74 7.68 10.94 12.99
CA ASN A 74 9.11 10.73 12.70
C ASN A 74 9.35 9.91 11.42
N GLU A 75 8.33 9.71 10.58
CA GLU A 75 8.48 9.05 9.29
C GLU A 75 9.29 9.90 8.31
N PRO A 76 10.02 9.27 7.37
CA PRO A 76 10.78 10.02 6.37
C PRO A 76 9.87 10.84 5.45
N GLY A 77 10.36 12.00 5.01
CA GLY A 77 9.78 12.71 3.88
C GLY A 77 10.05 11.98 2.54
N HIS A 78 9.43 12.45 1.46
CA HIS A 78 9.56 11.82 0.13
C HIS A 78 11.03 11.63 -0.29
N GLN A 79 11.84 12.70 -0.24
CA GLN A 79 13.25 12.62 -0.64
C GLN A 79 14.04 11.64 0.23
N GLN A 80 13.78 11.61 1.54
CA GLN A 80 14.48 10.70 2.46
C GLN A 80 14.13 9.24 2.19
N LEU A 81 12.94 8.95 1.66
CA LEU A 81 12.60 7.60 1.19
C LEU A 81 13.35 7.25 -0.09
N CYS A 82 13.38 8.15 -1.07
CA CYS A 82 14.18 7.95 -2.28
C CYS A 82 15.66 7.71 -1.95
N ASP A 83 16.22 8.48 -1.00
CA ASP A 83 17.60 8.32 -0.56
C ASP A 83 17.84 6.96 0.10
N ARG A 84 16.88 6.47 0.90
CA ARG A 84 16.95 5.13 1.53
C ARG A 84 16.84 4.01 0.51
N GLU A 85 15.97 4.13 -0.48
CA GLU A 85 15.84 3.18 -1.58
C GLU A 85 17.12 3.11 -2.41
N ALA A 86 17.68 4.27 -2.77
CA ALA A 86 18.94 4.36 -3.50
C ALA A 86 20.11 3.77 -2.70
N ALA A 87 20.19 4.06 -1.39
CA ALA A 87 21.19 3.49 -0.51
C ALA A 87 21.07 1.96 -0.40
N PHE A 88 19.84 1.42 -0.30
CA PHE A 88 19.61 -0.02 -0.28
C PHE A 88 20.08 -0.69 -1.58
N VAL A 89 19.77 -0.10 -2.75
CA VAL A 89 20.21 -0.62 -4.04
C VAL A 89 21.74 -0.56 -4.16
N ALA A 90 22.37 0.55 -3.77
CA ALA A 90 23.83 0.68 -3.78
C ALA A 90 24.51 -0.37 -2.90
N HIS A 91 23.97 -0.62 -1.70
CA HIS A 91 24.45 -1.67 -0.80
C HIS A 91 24.27 -3.07 -1.40
N ALA A 92 23.12 -3.36 -2.00
CA ALA A 92 22.89 -4.65 -2.65
C ALA A 92 23.87 -4.92 -3.80
N ILE A 93 24.25 -3.89 -4.55
CA ILE A 93 25.29 -3.99 -5.60
C ILE A 93 26.66 -4.24 -4.98
N ALA A 94 27.04 -3.47 -3.96
CA ALA A 94 28.35 -3.58 -3.32
C ALA A 94 28.57 -4.94 -2.65
N ASP A 95 27.53 -5.47 -2.00
CA ASP A 95 27.61 -6.67 -1.18
C ASP A 95 27.15 -7.93 -1.94
N ASN A 96 26.72 -7.77 -3.21
CA ASN A 96 26.15 -8.84 -4.03
C ASN A 96 24.99 -9.56 -3.31
N THR A 97 24.10 -8.77 -2.70
CA THR A 97 22.92 -9.27 -1.98
C THR A 97 21.97 -9.97 -2.94
N ASP A 98 21.47 -11.15 -2.55
CA ASP A 98 20.47 -11.87 -3.34
C ASP A 98 19.12 -11.13 -3.32
N LEU A 99 18.73 -10.58 -4.47
CA LEU A 99 17.47 -9.89 -4.68
C LEU A 99 16.44 -10.76 -5.44
N SER A 100 16.65 -12.08 -5.55
CA SER A 100 15.75 -12.98 -6.28
C SER A 100 14.29 -12.86 -5.85
N ARG A 101 14.03 -12.71 -4.55
CA ARG A 101 12.68 -12.45 -4.03
C ARG A 101 12.10 -11.13 -4.55
N HIS A 102 12.87 -10.04 -4.51
CA HIS A 102 12.41 -8.73 -5.00
C HIS A 102 12.00 -8.79 -6.48
N LEU A 103 12.81 -9.45 -7.31
CA LEU A 103 12.48 -9.64 -8.72
C LEU A 103 11.23 -10.50 -8.91
N SER A 104 11.12 -11.59 -8.15
CA SER A 104 9.92 -12.46 -8.18
C SER A 104 8.66 -11.68 -7.79
N ASP A 105 8.74 -10.82 -6.78
CA ASP A 105 7.62 -10.00 -6.33
C ASP A 105 7.22 -8.94 -7.38
N ALA A 106 8.18 -8.34 -8.07
CA ALA A 106 7.91 -7.40 -9.17
C ALA A 106 7.23 -8.06 -10.37
N VAL A 107 7.64 -9.29 -10.73
CA VAL A 107 6.96 -10.05 -11.80
C VAL A 107 5.56 -10.50 -11.35
N ARG A 108 5.42 -10.90 -10.08
CA ARG A 108 4.12 -11.33 -9.53
C ARG A 108 3.11 -10.17 -9.47
N SER A 109 3.55 -8.94 -9.17
CA SER A 109 2.64 -7.78 -9.19
C SER A 109 2.10 -7.50 -10.59
N LEU A 110 2.93 -7.65 -11.64
CA LEU A 110 2.48 -7.55 -13.02
C LEU A 110 1.48 -8.67 -13.37
N ALA A 111 1.71 -9.90 -12.92
CA ALA A 111 0.77 -11.00 -13.13
C ALA A 111 -0.61 -10.72 -12.52
N ILE A 112 -0.67 -10.08 -11.35
CA ILE A 112 -1.93 -9.64 -10.73
C ILE A 112 -2.66 -8.63 -11.62
N CYS A 113 -1.96 -7.63 -12.17
CA CYS A 113 -2.56 -6.64 -13.06
C CYS A 113 -3.13 -7.27 -14.34
N LEU A 114 -2.38 -8.21 -14.95
CA LEU A 114 -2.83 -8.90 -16.16
C LEU A 114 -4.03 -9.81 -15.88
N ALA A 115 -4.02 -10.54 -14.77
CA ALA A 115 -5.16 -11.36 -14.35
C ALA A 115 -6.40 -10.52 -14.05
N ALA A 116 -6.24 -9.29 -13.53
CA ALA A 116 -7.35 -8.37 -13.35
C ALA A 116 -7.97 -7.93 -14.70
N ASP A 117 -7.15 -7.56 -15.70
CA ASP A 117 -7.65 -7.24 -17.04
C ASP A 117 -8.35 -8.44 -17.71
N GLU A 118 -7.76 -9.63 -17.62
CA GLU A 118 -8.38 -10.86 -18.12
C GLU A 118 -9.72 -11.13 -17.42
N SER A 119 -9.77 -11.01 -16.10
CA SER A 119 -10.99 -11.23 -15.32
C SER A 119 -12.11 -10.28 -15.72
N VAL A 120 -11.79 -9.00 -15.97
CA VAL A 120 -12.76 -8.00 -16.45
C VAL A 120 -13.31 -8.39 -17.82
N ARG A 121 -12.45 -8.83 -18.75
CA ARG A 121 -12.87 -9.23 -20.11
C ARG A 121 -13.69 -10.51 -20.12
N ALA A 122 -13.32 -11.48 -19.31
CA ALA A 122 -13.95 -12.80 -19.28
C ALA A 122 -15.17 -12.86 -18.35
N GLY A 123 -15.30 -11.93 -17.41
CA GLY A 123 -16.37 -11.92 -16.41
C GLY A 123 -16.26 -13.03 -15.36
N VAL A 124 -15.07 -13.64 -15.21
CA VAL A 124 -14.82 -14.76 -14.28
C VAL A 124 -13.52 -14.54 -13.49
N PRO A 125 -13.38 -15.13 -12.29
CA PRO A 125 -12.13 -15.07 -11.55
C PRO A 125 -10.98 -15.78 -12.26
N VAL A 126 -9.78 -15.18 -12.22
CA VAL A 126 -8.54 -15.78 -12.73
C VAL A 126 -7.71 -16.29 -11.55
N LYS A 127 -7.15 -17.49 -11.67
CA LYS A 127 -6.28 -18.10 -10.66
C LYS A 127 -4.82 -17.81 -10.99
N LEU A 128 -4.08 -17.32 -9.98
CA LEU A 128 -2.64 -17.07 -10.02
C LEU A 128 -1.87 -18.19 -9.30
#